data_AF-A0A9E5FQ35-F1
#
_entry.id   AF-A0A9E5FQ35-F1
#
_cell.length_a   1.000
_cell.length_b   1.000
_cell.length_c   1.000
_cell.angle_alpha   90.00
_cell.angle_beta   90.00
_cell.angle_gamma   90.00
#
_symmetry.space_group_name_H-M   'P 1'
#
loop_
_entity.id
_entity.type
_entity.pdbx_description
1 polymer ?
#
loop_
_entity_poly.entity_id
_entity_poly.type
_entity_poly.pdbx_seq_one_letter_code
_entity_poly.pdbx_strand_id
1 'polypeptide(L)'
;MRSIISILFLFFACGIWSQGNLQFNQALYLSANADNTTQWTVPAGKVWKIEAVGIYSSTLTVYFNGATSFIYAGAYSNSSPSAYYRNADASPIWLPGGSVLGQSCGCGANRWFSILEFNIVP
;
A
#
# COMPACT_ATOMS: atom_id res chain seq x y z
N MET A 1 26.61 -28.50 36.09
CA MET A 1 26.22 -27.11 36.44
C MET A 1 26.74 -26.08 35.44
N ARG A 2 28.06 -26.02 35.15
CA ARG A 2 28.62 -25.09 34.14
C ARG A 2 27.96 -25.18 32.76
N SER A 3 27.77 -26.38 32.22
CA SER A 3 27.16 -26.58 30.90
C SER A 3 25.68 -26.17 30.83
N ILE A 4 24.95 -26.26 31.96
CA ILE A 4 23.54 -25.87 32.05
C ILE A 4 23.42 -24.34 32.00
N ILE A 5 24.32 -23.64 32.71
CA ILE A 5 24.38 -22.17 32.71
C ILE A 5 24.69 -21.65 31.31
N SER A 6 25.61 -22.30 30.58
CA SER A 6 25.94 -21.93 29.20
C SER A 6 24.76 -22.12 28.23
N ILE A 7 23.98 -23.18 28.39
CA ILE A 7 22.78 -23.42 27.57
C ILE A 7 21.70 -22.37 27.88
N LEU A 8 21.48 -22.05 29.16
CA LEU A 8 20.51 -21.01 29.55
C LEU A 8 20.87 -19.63 28.98
N PHE A 9 22.16 -19.30 28.98
CA PHE A 9 22.68 -18.05 28.44
C PHE A 9 22.50 -17.97 26.91
N LEU A 10 22.65 -19.10 26.21
CA LEU A 10 22.44 -19.18 24.76
C LEU A 10 20.97 -18.92 24.37
N PHE A 11 20.01 -19.44 25.14
CA PHE A 11 18.58 -19.17 24.92
C PHE A 11 18.21 -17.71 25.16
N PHE A 12 18.84 -17.05 26.13
CA PHE A 12 18.65 -15.60 26.35
C PHE A 12 19.25 -14.74 25.23
N ALA A 13 20.40 -15.14 24.67
CA ALA A 13 21.05 -14.41 23.59
C ALA A 13 20.29 -14.48 22.25
N CYS A 14 19.54 -15.56 21.99
CA CYS A 14 18.75 -15.72 20.77
C CYS A 14 17.43 -14.94 20.75
N GLY A 15 16.96 -14.43 21.90
CA GLY A 15 15.68 -13.71 22.01
C GLY A 15 15.74 -12.19 21.79
N ILE A 16 16.93 -11.62 21.60
CA ILE A 16 17.15 -10.15 21.68
C ILE A 16 17.06 -9.46 20.30
N TRP A 17 16.62 -10.15 19.26
CA TRP A 17 16.53 -9.61 17.91
C TRP A 17 15.17 -9.93 17.30
N SER A 18 14.11 -9.45 17.95
CA SER A 18 12.89 -9.15 17.22
C SER A 18 13.26 -8.04 16.24
N GLN A 19 13.49 -8.38 14.98
CA GLN A 19 13.40 -7.39 13.91
C GLN A 19 11.93 -6.98 13.86
N GLY A 20 11.67 -5.68 13.96
CA GLY A 20 10.33 -5.16 14.18
C GLY A 20 9.26 -5.79 13.29
N ASN A 21 8.27 -6.42 13.91
CA ASN A 21 7.21 -7.12 13.20
C ASN A 21 6.12 -6.15 12.76
N LEU A 22 5.54 -6.43 11.59
CA LEU A 22 4.33 -5.77 11.14
C LEU A 22 3.13 -6.37 11.87
N GLN A 23 2.52 -5.61 12.76
CA GLN A 23 1.26 -5.98 13.39
C GLN A 23 0.11 -5.34 12.61
N PHE A 24 -0.82 -6.14 12.12
CA PHE A 24 -2.03 -5.63 11.46
C PHE A 24 -2.71 -4.57 12.34
N ASN A 25 -3.05 -3.43 11.74
CA ASN A 25 -3.77 -2.35 12.41
C ASN A 25 -5.22 -2.34 11.95
N GLN A 26 -5.45 -2.10 10.66
CA GLN A 26 -6.79 -1.95 10.10
C GLN A 26 -6.78 -2.12 8.58
N ALA A 27 -7.96 -2.34 8.01
CA ALA A 27 -8.19 -2.18 6.58
C ALA A 27 -8.69 -0.75 6.30
N LEU A 28 -8.16 -0.12 5.25
CA LEU A 28 -8.55 1.22 4.81
C LEU A 28 -9.17 1.16 3.42
N TYR A 29 -10.22 1.96 3.23
CA TYR A 29 -10.84 2.22 1.93
C TYR A 29 -10.76 3.72 1.64
N LEU A 30 -9.78 4.13 0.84
CA LEU A 30 -9.57 5.52 0.47
C LEU A 30 -10.24 5.78 -0.88
N SER A 31 -11.02 6.85 -1.01
CA SER A 31 -11.67 7.20 -2.28
C SER A 31 -11.70 8.69 -2.57
N ALA A 32 -11.75 9.05 -3.85
CA ALA A 32 -11.71 10.42 -4.32
C ALA A 32 -12.41 10.58 -5.67
N ASN A 33 -12.84 11.81 -5.96
CA ASN A 33 -13.42 12.21 -7.25
C ASN A 33 -12.65 13.36 -7.93
N ALA A 34 -11.82 14.12 -7.17
CA ALA A 34 -11.03 15.25 -7.67
C ALA A 34 -9.52 14.94 -7.67
N ASP A 35 -8.83 15.32 -8.75
CA ASP A 35 -7.45 14.90 -9.02
C ASP A 35 -6.49 15.52 -8.00
N ASN A 36 -5.59 14.71 -7.45
CA ASN A 36 -4.65 15.15 -6.43
C ASN A 36 -3.44 14.20 -6.39
N THR A 37 -2.27 14.71 -6.77
CA THR A 37 -1.02 13.95 -6.84
C THR A 37 -0.35 13.73 -5.48
N THR A 38 -0.88 14.32 -4.40
CA THR A 38 -0.38 14.22 -3.03
C THR A 38 -1.52 14.14 -2.02
N GLN A 39 -2.42 13.15 -2.16
CA GLN A 39 -3.70 13.15 -1.46
C GLN A 39 -3.64 12.56 -0.05
N TRP A 40 -2.97 11.41 0.12
CA TRP A 40 -2.94 10.68 1.38
C TRP A 40 -1.51 10.38 1.79
N THR A 41 -1.20 10.50 3.08
CA THR A 41 0.15 10.23 3.60
C THR A 41 0.10 9.04 4.54
N VAL A 42 1.03 8.10 4.40
CA VAL A 42 1.21 6.98 5.34
C VAL A 42 1.69 7.57 6.67
N PRO A 43 0.98 7.37 7.80
CA PRO A 43 1.40 7.92 9.08
C PRO A 43 2.77 7.41 9.53
N ALA A 44 3.50 8.19 10.32
CA ALA A 44 4.75 7.76 10.93
C ALA A 44 4.51 6.52 11.83
N GLY A 45 5.43 5.56 11.80
CA GLY A 45 5.30 4.29 12.53
C GLY A 45 4.29 3.31 11.93
N LYS A 46 3.75 3.60 10.74
CA LYS A 46 2.86 2.71 9.99
C LYS A 46 3.48 2.28 8.66
N VAL A 47 2.94 1.21 8.11
CA VAL A 47 3.18 0.76 6.73
C VAL A 47 1.83 0.46 6.08
N TRP A 48 1.66 0.90 4.84
CA TRP A 48 0.49 0.52 4.03
C TRP A 48 0.87 -0.55 3.02
N LYS A 49 -0.01 -1.52 2.83
CA LYS A 49 0.01 -2.47 1.73
C LYS A 49 -1.24 -2.23 0.89
N ILE A 50 -1.06 -1.70 -0.31
CA ILE A 50 -2.14 -1.51 -1.28
C ILE A 50 -2.45 -2.89 -1.88
N GLU A 51 -3.65 -3.40 -1.62
CA GLU A 51 -4.14 -4.70 -2.12
C GLU A 51 -4.91 -4.56 -3.43
N ALA A 52 -5.62 -3.45 -3.61
CA ALA A 52 -6.39 -3.20 -4.82
C ALA A 52 -6.57 -1.71 -5.08
N VAL A 53 -6.73 -1.39 -6.36
CA VAL A 53 -7.07 -0.06 -6.87
C VAL A 53 -8.23 -0.21 -7.85
N GLY A 54 -9.09 0.80 -7.96
CA GLY A 54 -10.13 0.82 -8.97
C GLY A 54 -10.60 2.21 -9.36
N ILE A 55 -11.18 2.28 -10.55
CA ILE A 55 -11.78 3.48 -11.12
C ILE A 55 -12.84 3.11 -12.16
N TYR A 56 -13.90 3.91 -12.26
CA TYR A 56 -14.87 3.85 -13.36
C TYR A 56 -14.46 4.80 -14.50
N SER A 57 -13.33 4.50 -15.14
CA SER A 57 -12.77 5.23 -16.29
C SER A 57 -11.82 4.31 -17.06
N SER A 58 -11.15 4.82 -18.10
CA SER A 58 -10.17 4.09 -18.90
C SER A 58 -8.84 3.90 -18.18
N THR A 59 -8.35 4.94 -17.53
CA THR A 59 -7.05 4.94 -16.87
C THR A 59 -7.07 5.75 -15.59
N LEU A 60 -6.21 5.37 -14.65
CA LEU A 60 -5.86 6.11 -13.45
C LEU A 60 -4.34 6.17 -13.35
N THR A 61 -3.78 7.36 -13.34
CA THR A 61 -2.35 7.55 -13.05
C THR A 61 -2.17 7.63 -11.54
N VAL A 62 -1.29 6.80 -10.99
CA VAL A 62 -0.98 6.76 -9.56
C VAL A 62 0.39 7.39 -9.30
N TYR A 63 0.47 8.16 -8.22
CA TYR A 63 1.66 8.91 -7.82
C TYR A 63 2.13 8.45 -6.45
N PHE A 64 3.44 8.29 -6.30
CA PHE A 64 4.08 8.17 -5.00
C PHE A 64 5.05 9.34 -4.81
N ASN A 65 4.92 10.05 -3.68
CA ASN A 65 5.74 11.22 -3.36
C ASN A 65 5.75 12.27 -4.48
N GLY A 66 4.61 12.46 -5.16
CA GLY A 66 4.45 13.42 -6.25
C GLY A 66 4.99 12.97 -7.62
N ALA A 67 5.66 11.81 -7.72
CA ALA A 67 6.16 11.26 -8.98
C ALA A 67 5.19 10.21 -9.54
N THR A 68 5.04 10.15 -10.86
CA THR A 68 4.25 9.11 -11.53
C THR A 68 4.91 7.75 -11.31
N SER A 69 4.15 6.83 -10.70
CA SER A 69 4.64 5.49 -10.36
C SER A 69 4.16 4.45 -11.36
N PHE A 70 2.86 4.44 -11.67
CA PHE A 70 2.26 3.52 -12.64
C PHE A 70 0.91 4.03 -13.14
N ILE A 71 0.42 3.40 -14.21
CA ILE A 71 -0.93 3.60 -14.75
C ILE A 71 -1.74 2.35 -14.49
N TYR A 72 -2.89 2.53 -13.86
CA TYR A 72 -3.88 1.49 -13.63
C TYR A 72 -4.94 1.54 -14.74
N ALA A 73 -5.20 0.41 -15.39
CA ALA A 73 -6.27 0.30 -16.37
C ALA A 73 -7.62 0.12 -15.66
N GLY A 74 -8.52 1.10 -15.85
CA GLY A 74 -9.81 1.15 -15.16
C GLY A 74 -10.83 0.14 -15.66
N ALA A 75 -12.08 0.20 -15.22
CA ALA A 75 -13.10 -0.78 -15.59
C ALA A 75 -13.91 -0.41 -16.86
N TYR A 76 -13.62 0.73 -17.49
CA TYR A 76 -14.44 1.25 -18.59
C TYR A 76 -13.56 1.83 -19.72
N SER A 77 -13.69 1.37 -20.96
CA SER A 77 -13.02 2.02 -22.11
C SER A 77 -13.96 3.04 -22.78
N ASN A 78 -13.42 4.20 -23.14
CA ASN A 78 -14.11 5.17 -24.00
C ASN A 78 -14.07 4.80 -25.50
N SER A 79 -13.47 3.66 -25.84
CA SER A 79 -13.24 3.18 -27.21
C SER A 79 -13.83 1.79 -27.41
N SER A 80 -14.58 1.62 -28.51
CA SER A 80 -15.25 0.37 -28.93
C SER A 80 -14.32 -0.49 -29.80
N PRO A 81 -14.34 -1.84 -29.72
CA PRO A 81 -15.18 -2.68 -28.87
C PRO A 81 -14.62 -2.76 -27.45
N SER A 82 -15.47 -2.49 -26.47
CA SER A 82 -15.05 -2.22 -25.09
C SER A 82 -14.55 -3.46 -24.35
N ALA A 83 -13.32 -3.41 -23.85
CA ALA A 83 -12.88 -4.29 -22.78
C ALA A 83 -11.86 -3.57 -21.88
N TYR A 84 -12.27 -3.25 -20.65
CA TYR A 84 -11.33 -3.29 -19.53
C TYR A 84 -11.94 -4.06 -18.36
N TYR A 85 -11.35 -5.22 -18.07
CA TYR A 85 -11.72 -6.10 -16.96
C TYR A 85 -10.56 -6.11 -15.96
N ARG A 86 -10.35 -4.98 -15.24
CA ARG A 86 -9.29 -4.81 -14.21
C ARG A 86 -7.93 -5.41 -14.61
N ASN A 87 -7.30 -4.87 -15.65
CA ASN A 87 -5.97 -5.32 -16.09
C ASN A 87 -4.90 -4.32 -15.65
N ALA A 88 -4.51 -4.38 -14.39
CA ALA A 88 -3.22 -3.86 -13.99
C ALA A 88 -2.64 -4.81 -12.96
N ASP A 89 -1.49 -5.40 -13.28
CA ASP A 89 -0.67 -6.21 -12.38
C ASP A 89 -0.04 -5.38 -11.26
N ALA A 90 -0.77 -4.42 -10.69
CA ALA A 90 -0.42 -3.75 -9.44
C ALA A 90 -0.66 -4.73 -8.28
N SER A 91 0.09 -5.83 -8.34
CA SER A 91 0.43 -6.73 -7.26
C SER A 91 0.90 -5.91 -6.05
N PRO A 92 0.72 -6.44 -4.82
CA PRO A 92 0.59 -5.58 -3.66
C PRO A 92 1.79 -4.66 -3.47
N ILE A 93 1.50 -3.35 -3.34
CA ILE A 93 2.52 -2.31 -3.21
C ILE A 93 2.63 -1.93 -1.74
N TRP A 94 3.85 -1.96 -1.22
CA TRP A 94 4.16 -1.55 0.14
C TRP A 94 4.68 -0.12 0.17
N LEU A 95 4.06 0.72 1.00
CA LEU A 95 4.46 2.12 1.20
C LEU A 95 4.91 2.30 2.66
N PRO A 96 6.19 2.70 2.88
CA PRO A 96 6.67 3.01 4.23
C PRO A 96 6.05 4.29 4.77
N GLY A 97 6.07 4.45 6.10
CA GLY A 97 5.66 5.68 6.78
C GLY A 97 6.30 6.94 6.18
N GLY A 98 5.49 7.99 5.99
CA GLY A 98 5.89 9.24 5.34
C GLY A 98 5.70 9.25 3.82
N SER A 99 5.44 8.10 3.18
CA SER A 99 5.11 8.08 1.75
C SER A 99 3.78 8.77 1.47
N VAL A 100 3.69 9.47 0.34
CA VAL A 100 2.47 10.17 -0.09
C VAL A 100 1.89 9.47 -1.32
N LEU A 101 0.64 9.02 -1.22
CA LEU A 101 -0.16 8.46 -2.30
C LEU A 101 -0.99 9.55 -2.98
N GLY A 102 -0.90 9.61 -4.30
CA GLY A 102 -1.70 10.48 -5.15
C GLY A 102 -2.28 9.77 -6.36
N GLN A 103 -3.23 10.43 -7.01
CA GLN A 103 -3.96 9.89 -8.14
C GLN A 103 -4.50 10.99 -9.07
N SER A 104 -4.63 10.69 -10.36
CA SER A 104 -5.32 11.54 -11.35
C SER A 104 -5.83 10.73 -12.53
N CYS A 105 -7.00 11.11 -13.07
CA CYS A 105 -7.54 10.53 -14.30
C CYS A 105 -8.01 11.58 -15.33
N GLY A 106 -8.06 12.87 -14.96
CA GLY A 106 -8.64 13.93 -15.80
C GLY A 106 -10.13 13.73 -16.10
N CYS A 107 -10.83 12.89 -15.35
CA CYS A 107 -12.13 12.32 -15.75
C CYS A 107 -13.26 12.54 -14.73
N GLY A 108 -12.98 13.06 -13.53
CA GLY A 108 -13.96 13.27 -12.45
C GLY A 108 -14.61 12.01 -11.88
N ALA A 109 -14.25 10.83 -12.38
CA ALA A 109 -14.78 9.55 -11.90
C ALA A 109 -14.24 9.21 -10.50
N ASN A 110 -15.05 8.48 -9.74
CA ASN A 110 -14.63 7.94 -8.45
C ASN A 110 -13.52 6.90 -8.64
N ARG A 111 -12.48 7.03 -7.83
CA ARG A 111 -11.39 6.07 -7.68
C ARG A 111 -11.24 5.69 -6.24
N TRP A 112 -10.71 4.49 -6.02
CA TRP A 112 -10.54 3.96 -4.70
C TRP A 112 -9.30 3.08 -4.58
N PHE A 113 -8.80 2.97 -3.36
CA PHE A 113 -7.68 2.14 -2.95
C PHE A 113 -8.13 1.30 -1.74
N SER A 114 -7.92 -0.01 -1.81
CA SER A 114 -8.09 -0.94 -0.69
C SER A 114 -6.72 -1.27 -0.13
N ILE A 115 -6.55 -1.03 1.17
CA ILE A 115 -5.23 -1.01 1.81
C ILE A 115 -5.31 -1.79 3.13
N LEU A 116 -4.28 -2.55 3.44
CA LEU A 116 -4.01 -3.04 4.79
C LEU A 116 -2.96 -2.14 5.44
N GLU A 117 -3.28 -1.57 6.60
CA GLU A 117 -2.35 -0.79 7.40
C GLU A 117 -1.77 -1.66 8.53
N PHE A 118 -0.47 -1.52 8.74
CA PHE A 118 0.27 -2.21 9.79
C PHE A 118 0.96 -1.20 10.71
N ASN A 119 1.07 -1.55 11.99
CA ASN A 119 1.99 -0.94 12.93
C ASN A 119 3.40 -1.49 12.72
N ILE A 120 4.41 -0.63 12.80
CA ILE A 120 5.80 -1.05 13.00
C ILE A 120 6.01 -1.19 14.51
N VAL A 121 6.16 -2.41 15.00
CA VAL A 121 6.46 -2.70 16.41
C VAL A 121 7.98 -2.92 16.52
N PRO A 122 8.69 -2.33 17.50
CA PRO A 122 10.13 -2.55 17.70
C PRO A 122 10.54 -4.01 17.90
#